data_AF-A0A0J8BUE4-F1
#
_entry.id   AF-A0A0J8BUE4-F1
#
_cell.length_a   1.000
_cell.length_b   1.000
_cell.length_c   1.000
_cell.angle_alpha   90.00
_cell.angle_beta   90.00
_cell.angle_gamma   90.00
#
_symmetry.space_group_name_H-M   'P 1'
#
loop_
_entity.id
_entity.type
_entity.pdbx_description
1 polymer ?
#
loop_
_entity_poly.entity_id
_entity_poly.type
_entity_poly.pdbx_seq_one_letter_code
_entity_poly.pdbx_strand_id
1 'polypeptide(L)'
;MRRAVIPAVAAAMVLMSGCGEDGPGCGWENRPKSFPIEGEKRPVRIRPSEEHPGLGGREVTAALPARPDRDAGPTAQALYDLQEKTLDMVGELGEIEPGRCEGGELALDVGDTTRCTVTYEDVEVPWQVKITNAVPQGLGEPYGIDYQYTARPLRTVVLAQEVYDWFAWEAGKNGPDSLSAPREPRCDRLPKIFTAEPGRDTGYHCQSLSWSCTNGDYDFEWRDVPIRVDEEGEVRVGGSS
;
A
#
# COMPACT_ATOMS: atom_id res chain seq x y z
N MET A 1 -71.80 62.78 13.92
CA MET A 1 -70.47 62.76 14.57
C MET A 1 -70.00 61.31 14.62
N ARG A 2 -69.07 60.93 13.74
CA ARG A 2 -68.57 59.54 13.60
C ARG A 2 -67.41 59.33 14.57
N ARG A 3 -67.53 58.38 15.48
CA ARG A 3 -66.45 57.91 16.37
C ARG A 3 -65.55 56.95 15.60
N ALA A 4 -64.25 57.26 15.59
CA ALA A 4 -63.20 56.40 15.10
C ALA A 4 -62.98 55.24 16.10
N VAL A 5 -62.90 54.01 15.59
CA VAL A 5 -62.51 52.82 16.34
C VAL A 5 -61.16 52.37 15.79
N ILE A 6 -60.15 52.35 16.66
CA ILE A 6 -58.78 51.94 16.38
C ILE A 6 -58.75 50.40 16.36
N PRO A 7 -58.21 49.72 15.33
CA PRO A 7 -58.00 48.29 15.39
C PRO A 7 -56.71 47.98 16.18
N ALA A 8 -56.85 47.15 17.22
CA ALA A 8 -55.75 46.57 17.98
C ALA A 8 -55.07 45.48 17.15
N VAL A 9 -53.75 45.57 17.05
CA VAL A 9 -52.86 44.57 16.44
C VAL A 9 -52.77 43.37 17.39
N ALA A 10 -53.34 42.23 17.01
CA ALA A 10 -53.11 40.96 17.68
C ALA A 10 -51.90 40.27 17.04
N ALA A 11 -50.83 40.12 17.82
CA ALA A 11 -49.64 39.37 17.46
C ALA A 11 -49.98 37.88 17.36
N ALA A 12 -49.83 37.29 16.17
CA ALA A 12 -49.85 35.85 15.99
C ALA A 12 -48.47 35.30 16.40
N MET A 13 -48.42 34.65 17.56
CA MET A 13 -47.25 33.88 17.98
C MET A 13 -47.02 32.70 17.02
N VAL A 14 -45.83 32.68 16.45
CA VAL A 14 -45.23 31.54 15.74
C VAL A 14 -44.98 30.44 16.78
N LEU A 15 -45.70 29.33 16.68
CA LEU A 15 -45.34 28.07 17.33
C LEU A 15 -45.87 26.94 16.44
N MET A 16 -44.99 26.33 15.64
CA MET A 16 -44.94 24.89 15.33
C MET A 16 -43.67 24.60 14.49
N SER A 17 -42.49 24.82 15.08
CA SER A 17 -41.35 23.96 14.78
C SER A 17 -41.32 22.91 15.88
N GLY A 18 -42.06 21.83 15.67
CA GLY A 18 -41.97 20.65 16.53
C GLY A 18 -40.53 20.16 16.51
N CYS A 19 -39.86 20.30 17.65
CA CYS A 19 -38.63 19.62 17.97
C CYS A 19 -38.87 18.12 17.76
N GLY A 20 -38.22 17.55 16.74
CA GLY A 20 -38.14 16.10 16.61
C GLY A 20 -37.48 15.54 17.86
N GLU A 21 -38.11 14.52 18.44
CA GLU A 21 -37.61 13.79 19.59
C GLU A 21 -36.16 13.36 19.36
N ASP A 22 -35.29 13.72 20.31
CA ASP A 22 -33.89 13.31 20.41
C ASP A 22 -33.81 11.79 20.62
N GLY A 23 -34.03 11.02 19.55
CA GLY A 23 -33.54 9.65 19.48
C GLY A 23 -32.01 9.66 19.51
N PRO A 24 -31.35 8.67 20.15
CA PRO A 24 -29.89 8.60 20.14
C PRO A 24 -29.41 8.60 18.68
N GLY A 25 -28.70 9.67 18.29
CA GLY A 25 -28.26 9.85 16.91
C GLY A 25 -27.31 8.74 16.45
N CYS A 26 -27.19 8.55 15.14
CA CYS A 26 -26.36 7.53 14.49
C CYS A 26 -24.83 7.81 14.58
N GLY A 27 -24.31 8.05 15.78
CA GLY A 27 -22.90 8.24 16.07
C GLY A 27 -22.22 6.95 16.52
N TRP A 28 -20.93 6.79 16.27
CA TRP A 28 -20.16 5.62 16.75
C TRP A 28 -20.20 5.53 18.28
N GLU A 29 -20.21 6.67 18.96
CA GLU A 29 -20.33 6.83 20.41
C GLU A 29 -21.67 6.33 20.98
N ASN A 30 -22.72 6.31 20.17
CA ASN A 30 -24.08 5.91 20.58
C ASN A 30 -24.36 4.42 20.30
N ARG A 31 -23.38 3.68 19.76
CA ARG A 31 -23.56 2.27 19.42
C ARG A 31 -23.78 1.37 20.65
N PRO A 32 -24.47 0.24 20.48
CA PRO A 32 -24.57 -0.78 21.53
C PRO A 32 -23.19 -1.29 21.97
N LYS A 33 -23.02 -1.62 23.26
CA LYS A 33 -21.76 -2.22 23.77
C LYS A 33 -21.52 -3.63 23.24
N SER A 34 -22.58 -4.32 22.80
CA SER A 34 -22.55 -5.64 22.19
C SER A 34 -23.53 -5.66 21.03
N PHE A 35 -23.08 -6.15 19.89
CA PHE A 35 -23.85 -6.26 18.67
C PHE A 35 -23.43 -7.53 17.90
N PRO A 36 -24.36 -8.18 17.19
CA PRO A 36 -23.98 -9.19 16.22
C PRO A 36 -23.15 -8.52 15.11
N ILE A 37 -22.08 -9.18 14.69
CA ILE A 37 -21.27 -8.76 13.54
C ILE A 37 -21.36 -9.87 12.51
N GLU A 38 -21.69 -9.52 11.28
CA GLU A 38 -21.69 -10.46 10.16
C GLU A 38 -20.25 -10.77 9.70
N GLY A 39 -19.99 -12.05 9.40
CA GLY A 39 -18.69 -12.53 8.90
C GLY A 39 -17.76 -13.10 9.97
N GLU A 40 -16.69 -13.76 9.52
CA GLU A 40 -15.66 -14.32 10.37
C GLU A 40 -14.56 -13.29 10.67
N LYS A 41 -14.17 -13.19 11.93
CA LYS A 41 -13.18 -12.24 12.39
C LYS A 41 -11.76 -12.75 12.15
N ARG A 42 -10.95 -12.03 11.36
CA ARG A 42 -9.53 -12.35 11.16
C ARG A 42 -8.70 -12.30 12.46
N PRO A 43 -7.69 -13.19 12.59
CA PRO A 43 -7.03 -13.44 13.87
C PRO A 43 -5.99 -12.39 14.29
N VAL A 44 -5.32 -11.71 13.34
CA VAL A 44 -4.26 -10.74 13.66
C VAL A 44 -4.89 -9.37 13.83
N ARG A 45 -4.69 -8.73 14.99
CA ARG A 45 -5.13 -7.35 15.23
C ARG A 45 -4.04 -6.38 14.82
N ILE A 46 -4.41 -5.40 14.02
CA ILE A 46 -3.53 -4.32 13.59
C ILE A 46 -3.78 -3.10 14.48
N ARG A 47 -2.71 -2.41 14.84
CA ARG A 47 -2.80 -1.11 15.53
C ARG A 47 -2.60 -0.03 14.49
N PRO A 48 -3.51 0.94 14.35
CA PRO A 48 -3.28 2.07 13.46
C PRO A 48 -1.96 2.77 13.76
N SER A 49 -1.27 3.20 12.71
CA SER A 49 0.00 3.92 12.76
C SER A 49 -0.07 5.17 11.88
N GLU A 50 0.62 6.23 12.28
CA GLU A 50 0.84 7.42 11.44
C GLU A 50 2.18 7.32 10.69
N GLU A 51 3.00 6.33 11.03
CA GLU A 51 4.30 6.07 10.40
C GLU A 51 4.09 5.38 9.05
N HIS A 52 4.65 5.98 7.99
CA HIS A 52 4.64 5.39 6.66
C HIS A 52 5.63 4.22 6.61
N PRO A 53 5.21 3.02 6.16
CA PRO A 53 6.08 1.85 6.05
C PRO A 53 7.11 1.98 4.92
N GLY A 54 8.02 1.01 4.85
CA GLY A 54 9.09 0.96 3.86
C GLY A 54 10.40 1.63 4.29
N LEU A 55 11.44 1.42 3.50
CA LEU A 55 12.78 1.93 3.77
C LEU A 55 12.99 3.33 3.17
N GLY A 56 13.79 4.15 3.86
CA GLY A 56 14.36 5.34 3.23
C GLY A 56 15.48 4.95 2.27
N GLY A 57 15.59 5.62 1.11
CA GLY A 57 16.65 5.30 0.13
C GLY A 57 18.08 5.38 0.66
N ARG A 58 18.32 6.16 1.73
CA ARG A 58 19.62 6.18 2.44
C ARG A 58 19.91 4.87 3.18
N GLU A 59 18.89 4.24 3.74
CA GLU A 59 19.01 2.97 4.46
C GLU A 59 19.27 1.84 3.47
N VAL A 60 18.54 1.83 2.34
CA VAL A 60 18.75 0.88 1.24
C VAL A 60 20.18 0.97 0.70
N THR A 61 20.64 2.19 0.37
CA THR A 61 22.01 2.40 -0.13
C THR A 61 23.06 1.96 0.90
N ALA A 62 22.81 2.16 2.19
CA ALA A 62 23.74 1.77 3.25
C ALA A 62 23.80 0.25 3.50
N ALA A 63 22.75 -0.48 3.12
CA ALA A 63 22.68 -1.93 3.26
C ALA A 63 23.35 -2.69 2.11
N LEU A 64 23.53 -2.03 0.96
CA LEU A 64 24.16 -2.63 -0.21
C LEU A 64 25.70 -2.50 -0.17
N PRO A 65 26.42 -3.39 -0.90
CA PRO A 65 27.84 -3.19 -1.17
C PRO A 65 28.11 -1.83 -1.83
N ALA A 66 29.37 -1.41 -1.89
CA ALA A 66 29.72 -0.20 -2.63
C ALA A 66 29.24 -0.31 -4.08
N ARG A 67 28.58 0.76 -4.57
CA ARG A 67 28.10 0.81 -5.96
C ARG A 67 29.27 0.51 -6.91
N PRO A 68 29.10 -0.38 -7.90
CA PRO A 68 30.15 -0.66 -8.86
C PRO A 68 30.60 0.61 -9.59
N ASP A 69 31.87 0.70 -9.91
CA ASP A 69 32.39 1.77 -10.78
C ASP A 69 31.79 1.64 -12.19
N ARG A 70 31.79 2.74 -12.94
CA ARG A 70 31.30 2.75 -14.34
C ARG A 70 32.01 1.73 -15.22
N ASP A 71 33.27 1.44 -14.91
CA ASP A 71 34.10 0.48 -15.66
C ASP A 71 33.79 -0.99 -15.31
N ALA A 72 32.97 -1.26 -14.29
CA ALA A 72 32.55 -2.62 -13.93
C ALA A 72 31.61 -3.28 -14.96
N GLY A 73 31.11 -2.49 -15.92
CA GLY A 73 30.26 -2.94 -17.03
C GLY A 73 28.76 -2.97 -16.71
N PRO A 74 27.92 -3.07 -17.75
CA PRO A 74 26.46 -2.96 -17.63
C PRO A 74 25.82 -4.06 -16.77
N THR A 75 26.34 -5.28 -16.82
CA THR A 75 25.84 -6.39 -16.00
C THR A 75 25.98 -6.10 -14.50
N ALA A 76 27.15 -5.62 -14.06
CA ALA A 76 27.39 -5.33 -12.65
C ALA A 76 26.50 -4.20 -12.14
N GLN A 77 26.32 -3.14 -12.95
CA GLN A 77 25.42 -2.03 -12.63
C GLN A 77 23.97 -2.51 -12.51
N ALA A 78 23.50 -3.29 -13.48
CA ALA A 78 22.14 -3.82 -13.45
C ALA A 78 21.90 -4.74 -12.25
N LEU A 79 22.84 -5.63 -11.91
CA LEU A 79 22.71 -6.50 -10.74
C LEU A 79 22.64 -5.70 -9.44
N TYR A 80 23.44 -4.64 -9.30
CA TYR A 80 23.36 -3.73 -8.16
C TYR A 80 21.99 -3.05 -8.06
N ASP A 81 21.51 -2.48 -9.18
CA ASP A 81 20.21 -1.80 -9.22
C ASP A 81 19.04 -2.78 -8.97
N LEU A 82 19.16 -4.06 -9.35
CA LEU A 82 18.19 -5.11 -9.02
C LEU A 82 18.18 -5.44 -7.52
N GLN A 83 19.34 -5.37 -6.84
CA GLN A 83 19.39 -5.53 -5.39
C GLN A 83 18.67 -4.37 -4.68
N GLU A 84 18.91 -3.13 -5.11
CA GLU A 84 18.21 -1.95 -4.63
C GLU A 84 16.70 -2.08 -4.81
N LYS A 85 16.25 -2.39 -6.02
CA LYS A 85 14.83 -2.64 -6.32
C LYS A 85 14.22 -3.77 -5.49
N THR A 86 14.99 -4.81 -5.17
CA THR A 86 14.50 -5.92 -4.34
C THR A 86 14.31 -5.49 -2.89
N LEU A 87 15.21 -4.68 -2.33
CA LEU A 87 15.06 -4.13 -0.99
C LEU A 87 13.90 -3.13 -0.91
N ASP A 88 13.76 -2.25 -1.91
CA ASP A 88 12.65 -1.31 -2.02
C ASP A 88 11.30 -2.05 -2.08
N MET A 89 11.23 -3.10 -2.92
CA MET A 89 10.03 -3.94 -3.06
C MET A 89 9.63 -4.62 -1.73
N VAL A 90 10.62 -5.05 -0.93
CA VAL A 90 10.39 -5.72 0.34
C VAL A 90 10.01 -4.74 1.46
N GLY A 91 10.55 -3.52 1.43
CA GLY A 91 10.30 -2.50 2.45
C GLY A 91 11.01 -2.73 3.79
N GLU A 92 11.88 -3.75 3.89
CA GLU A 92 12.62 -4.08 5.12
C GLU A 92 14.05 -4.54 4.80
N LEU A 93 15.00 -4.17 5.67
CA LEU A 93 16.39 -4.62 5.57
C LEU A 93 16.47 -6.13 5.83
N GLY A 94 17.27 -6.81 5.02
CA GLY A 94 17.54 -8.24 5.16
C GLY A 94 18.81 -8.65 4.43
N GLU A 95 19.19 -9.91 4.57
CA GLU A 95 20.31 -10.49 3.83
C GLU A 95 19.98 -10.51 2.33
N ILE A 96 20.83 -9.85 1.54
CA ILE A 96 20.72 -9.81 0.08
C ILE A 96 22.02 -10.27 -0.56
N GLU A 97 21.93 -11.32 -1.37
CA GLU A 97 23.09 -11.88 -2.05
C GLU A 97 23.35 -11.17 -3.39
N PRO A 98 24.59 -11.21 -3.91
CA PRO A 98 24.88 -10.81 -5.28
C PRO A 98 24.00 -11.57 -6.26
N GLY A 99 23.29 -10.82 -7.12
CA GLY A 99 22.45 -11.43 -8.14
C GLY A 99 23.27 -12.10 -9.26
N ARG A 100 22.58 -12.84 -10.13
CA ARG A 100 23.16 -13.51 -11.30
C ARG A 100 22.23 -13.45 -12.50
N CYS A 101 22.77 -13.31 -13.70
CA CYS A 101 22.00 -13.36 -14.94
C CYS A 101 22.17 -14.72 -15.65
N GLU A 102 21.12 -15.17 -16.33
CA GLU A 102 21.21 -16.34 -17.22
C GLU A 102 22.28 -16.10 -18.29
N GLY A 103 23.18 -17.08 -18.49
CA GLY A 103 24.34 -16.91 -19.37
C GLY A 103 25.53 -16.17 -18.72
N GLY A 104 25.38 -15.69 -17.49
CA GLY A 104 26.44 -15.00 -16.74
C GLY A 104 26.49 -13.49 -16.96
N GLU A 105 25.88 -12.98 -18.02
CA GLU A 105 25.87 -11.55 -18.37
C GLU A 105 24.55 -11.12 -19.02
N LEU A 106 24.32 -9.81 -19.11
CA LEU A 106 23.20 -9.27 -19.87
C LEU A 106 23.46 -9.40 -21.38
N ALA A 107 22.43 -9.80 -22.12
CA ALA A 107 22.37 -9.56 -23.55
C ALA A 107 22.21 -8.05 -23.81
N LEU A 108 23.18 -7.45 -24.52
CA LEU A 108 23.33 -6.00 -24.62
C LEU A 108 22.67 -5.39 -25.87
N ASP A 109 22.13 -6.20 -26.77
CA ASP A 109 21.42 -5.70 -27.95
C ASP A 109 20.08 -5.07 -27.55
N VAL A 110 19.74 -3.94 -28.18
CA VAL A 110 18.50 -3.23 -27.88
C VAL A 110 17.30 -4.10 -28.22
N GLY A 111 16.42 -4.29 -27.24
CA GLY A 111 15.26 -5.17 -27.34
C GLY A 111 15.46 -6.53 -26.69
N ASP A 112 16.71 -6.95 -26.45
CA ASP A 112 17.00 -8.22 -25.81
C ASP A 112 16.57 -8.23 -24.36
N THR A 113 16.18 -9.42 -23.92
CA THR A 113 15.68 -9.68 -22.59
C THR A 113 16.54 -10.74 -21.93
N THR A 114 17.07 -10.44 -20.75
CA THR A 114 17.83 -11.38 -19.92
C THR A 114 17.11 -11.59 -18.61
N ARG A 115 17.02 -12.85 -18.16
CA ARG A 115 16.53 -13.14 -16.81
C ARG A 115 17.69 -13.06 -15.83
N CYS A 116 17.54 -12.26 -14.78
CA CYS A 116 18.48 -12.19 -13.68
C CYS A 116 17.75 -12.55 -12.37
N THR A 117 18.47 -13.06 -11.38
CA THR A 117 17.91 -13.49 -10.11
C THR A 117 18.72 -12.88 -8.97
N VAL A 118 18.04 -12.28 -8.02
CA VAL A 118 18.59 -11.80 -6.74
C VAL A 118 18.05 -12.70 -5.63
N THR A 119 18.85 -12.98 -4.60
CA THR A 119 18.38 -13.73 -3.42
C THR A 119 18.18 -12.76 -2.27
N TYR A 120 16.99 -12.77 -1.66
CA TYR A 120 16.69 -12.04 -0.42
C TYR A 120 16.24 -13.05 0.64
N GLU A 121 16.93 -13.12 1.79
CA GLU A 121 16.60 -14.04 2.90
C GLU A 121 16.30 -15.47 2.40
N ASP A 122 17.21 -16.05 1.61
CA ASP A 122 17.11 -17.36 0.96
C ASP A 122 15.98 -17.52 -0.08
N VAL A 123 15.28 -16.44 -0.44
CA VAL A 123 14.23 -16.44 -1.47
C VAL A 123 14.75 -15.88 -2.79
N GLU A 124 14.68 -16.69 -3.84
CA GLU A 124 15.01 -16.26 -5.20
C GLU A 124 13.94 -15.33 -5.78
N VAL A 125 14.37 -14.13 -6.16
CA VAL A 125 13.58 -13.07 -6.80
C VAL A 125 14.03 -12.96 -8.26
N PRO A 126 13.35 -13.65 -9.19
CA PRO A 126 13.65 -13.55 -10.62
C PRO A 126 13.14 -12.22 -11.19
N TRP A 127 13.98 -11.56 -11.96
CA TRP A 127 13.75 -10.32 -12.69
C TRP A 127 13.93 -10.54 -14.18
N GLN A 128 13.05 -9.94 -14.99
CA GLN A 128 13.24 -9.78 -16.43
C GLN A 128 13.86 -8.41 -16.69
N VAL A 129 15.11 -8.41 -17.14
CA VAL A 129 15.81 -7.20 -17.58
C VAL A 129 15.69 -7.08 -19.10
N LYS A 130 15.35 -5.90 -19.60
CA LYS A 130 15.25 -5.60 -21.04
C LYS A 130 16.08 -4.38 -21.38
N ILE A 131 17.02 -4.50 -22.31
CA ILE A 131 17.75 -3.34 -22.83
C ILE A 131 16.79 -2.53 -23.72
N THR A 132 16.58 -1.27 -23.36
CA THR A 132 15.66 -0.37 -24.07
C THR A 132 16.39 0.61 -24.97
N ASN A 133 17.65 0.92 -24.66
CA ASN A 133 18.45 1.84 -25.45
C ASN A 133 19.95 1.60 -25.21
N ALA A 134 20.76 1.98 -26.20
CA ALA A 134 22.22 1.96 -26.13
C ALA A 134 22.73 3.26 -26.76
N VAL A 135 23.21 4.17 -25.92
CA VAL A 135 23.63 5.52 -26.33
C VAL A 135 25.16 5.61 -26.31
N PRO A 136 25.83 5.82 -27.46
CA PRO A 136 27.25 6.10 -27.47
C PRO A 136 27.56 7.35 -26.65
N GLN A 137 28.52 7.25 -25.73
CA GLN A 137 29.00 8.37 -24.93
C GLN A 137 30.08 9.15 -25.71
N GLY A 138 29.89 10.46 -25.85
CA GLY A 138 30.87 11.40 -26.42
C GLY A 138 30.55 11.93 -27.82
N LEU A 139 30.80 13.23 -28.04
CA LEU A 139 30.80 13.85 -29.38
C LEU A 139 32.20 13.67 -29.99
N GLY A 140 32.45 12.53 -30.65
CA GLY A 140 33.58 12.40 -31.59
C GLY A 140 34.61 11.29 -31.33
N GLU A 141 34.61 10.63 -30.16
CA GLU A 141 35.43 9.44 -29.90
C GLU A 141 34.68 8.44 -29.01
N PRO A 142 34.81 7.10 -29.22
CA PRO A 142 33.97 6.10 -28.55
C PRO A 142 34.49 5.81 -27.14
N TYR A 143 34.07 6.61 -26.15
CA TYR A 143 34.47 6.45 -24.75
C TYR A 143 33.54 5.52 -23.94
N GLY A 144 32.52 4.94 -24.55
CA GLY A 144 31.65 3.95 -23.92
C GLY A 144 30.23 3.92 -24.52
N ILE A 145 29.45 2.92 -24.16
CA ILE A 145 28.01 2.84 -24.45
C ILE A 145 27.26 2.91 -23.13
N ASP A 146 26.32 3.85 -23.04
CA ASP A 146 25.39 3.95 -21.93
C ASP A 146 24.14 3.11 -22.23
N TYR A 147 23.96 2.04 -21.46
CA TYR A 147 22.85 1.12 -21.64
C TYR A 147 21.69 1.53 -20.72
N GLN A 148 20.54 1.79 -21.33
CA GLN A 148 19.30 1.96 -20.60
C GLN A 148 18.53 0.65 -20.64
N TYR A 149 17.90 0.31 -19.51
CA TYR A 149 17.13 -0.91 -19.41
C TYR A 149 15.91 -0.72 -18.52
N THR A 150 14.96 -1.64 -18.65
CA THR A 150 13.86 -1.82 -17.69
C THR A 150 13.99 -3.15 -17.00
N ALA A 151 13.56 -3.21 -15.74
CA ALA A 151 13.55 -4.43 -14.94
C ALA A 151 12.14 -4.63 -14.38
N ARG A 152 11.60 -5.84 -14.53
CA ARG A 152 10.31 -6.24 -13.97
C ARG A 152 10.47 -7.52 -13.16
N PRO A 153 9.93 -7.61 -11.95
CA PRO A 153 9.95 -8.87 -11.22
C PRO A 153 9.07 -9.88 -11.95
N LEU A 154 9.50 -11.14 -12.00
CA LEU A 154 8.69 -12.27 -12.47
C LEU A 154 7.99 -12.96 -11.29
N ARG A 155 8.51 -12.75 -10.09
CA ARG A 155 7.97 -13.18 -8.80
C ARG A 155 8.46 -12.21 -7.74
N THR A 156 7.60 -11.91 -6.79
CA THR A 156 7.86 -10.94 -5.73
C THR A 156 8.09 -11.68 -4.42
N VAL A 157 8.76 -11.02 -3.49
CA VAL A 157 8.92 -11.47 -2.12
C VAL A 157 8.20 -10.46 -1.23
N VAL A 158 7.37 -10.96 -0.32
CA VAL A 158 6.52 -10.16 0.55
C VAL A 158 6.75 -10.59 1.98
N LEU A 159 7.01 -9.62 2.85
CA LEU A 159 7.08 -9.84 4.28
C LEU A 159 5.71 -9.60 4.92
N ALA A 160 5.33 -10.47 5.86
CA ALA A 160 4.12 -10.30 6.64
C ALA A 160 4.09 -8.94 7.36
N GLN A 161 5.24 -8.53 7.89
CA GLN A 161 5.39 -7.30 8.65
C GLN A 161 5.09 -6.08 7.77
N GLU A 162 5.65 -6.02 6.57
CA GLU A 162 5.38 -4.95 5.61
C GLU A 162 3.88 -4.83 5.27
N VAL A 163 3.18 -5.95 5.07
CA VAL A 163 1.72 -5.93 4.85
C VAL A 163 0.98 -5.36 6.07
N TYR A 164 1.39 -5.75 7.27
CA TYR A 164 0.78 -5.27 8.51
C TYR A 164 1.03 -3.79 8.75
N ASP A 165 2.21 -3.30 8.42
CA ASP A 165 2.59 -1.90 8.59
C ASP A 165 1.93 -1.00 7.54
N TRP A 166 1.81 -1.44 6.29
CA TRP A 166 0.97 -0.78 5.28
C TRP A 166 -0.48 -0.66 5.72
N PHE A 167 -1.08 -1.75 6.21
CA PHE A 167 -2.46 -1.68 6.66
C PHE A 167 -2.61 -0.85 7.94
N ALA A 168 -1.62 -0.86 8.83
CA ALA A 168 -1.58 0.01 10.01
C ALA A 168 -1.54 1.49 9.61
N TRP A 169 -0.70 1.85 8.64
CA TRP A 169 -0.60 3.20 8.11
C TRP A 169 -1.88 3.63 7.41
N GLU A 170 -2.45 2.80 6.54
CA GLU A 170 -3.75 3.06 5.91
C GLU A 170 -4.85 3.31 6.95
N ALA A 171 -4.81 2.58 8.07
CA ALA A 171 -5.76 2.75 9.16
C ALA A 171 -5.53 4.01 10.00
N GLY A 172 -4.30 4.55 10.05
CA GLY A 172 -3.92 5.65 10.93
C GLY A 172 -3.60 6.97 10.25
N LYS A 173 -3.32 7.00 8.94
CA LYS A 173 -2.82 8.20 8.22
C LYS A 173 -3.75 9.42 8.24
N ASN A 174 -5.04 9.23 8.54
CA ASN A 174 -6.02 10.30 8.69
C ASN A 174 -6.32 10.65 10.16
N GLY A 175 -5.55 10.09 11.10
CA GLY A 175 -5.81 10.11 12.53
C GLY A 175 -6.76 8.97 12.97
N PRO A 176 -6.48 8.29 14.10
CA PRO A 176 -7.26 7.13 14.55
C PRO A 176 -8.72 7.45 14.91
N ASP A 177 -9.00 8.72 15.20
CA ASP A 177 -10.33 9.20 15.57
C ASP A 177 -11.15 9.68 14.35
N SER A 178 -10.57 9.72 13.15
CA SER A 178 -11.29 10.13 11.94
C SER A 178 -12.51 9.23 11.68
N LEU A 179 -13.59 9.84 11.19
CA LEU A 179 -14.80 9.10 10.78
C LEU A 179 -14.53 8.12 9.65
N SER A 180 -13.50 8.38 8.83
CA SER A 180 -13.07 7.51 7.74
C SER A 180 -12.02 6.48 8.13
N ALA A 181 -11.52 6.49 9.38
CA ALA A 181 -10.51 5.54 9.82
C ALA A 181 -11.12 4.12 9.92
N PRO A 182 -10.50 3.11 9.29
CA PRO A 182 -10.85 1.71 9.46
C PRO A 182 -11.02 1.33 10.94
N ARG A 183 -12.17 0.77 11.30
CA ARG A 183 -12.45 0.35 12.68
C ARG A 183 -12.02 -1.10 12.89
N GLU A 184 -11.44 -1.39 14.05
CA GLU A 184 -10.90 -2.70 14.39
C GLU A 184 -10.08 -3.38 13.25
N PRO A 185 -9.05 -2.71 12.70
CA PRO A 185 -8.28 -3.26 11.60
C PRO A 185 -7.61 -4.58 12.00
N ARG A 186 -7.76 -5.59 11.14
CA ARG A 186 -7.27 -6.96 11.37
C ARG A 186 -6.79 -7.57 10.06
N CYS A 187 -5.96 -8.60 10.12
CA CYS A 187 -5.54 -9.34 8.93
C CYS A 187 -5.46 -10.84 9.18
N ASP A 188 -5.40 -11.59 8.08
CA ASP A 188 -5.00 -12.99 8.10
C ASP A 188 -3.64 -13.15 8.79
N ARG A 189 -3.41 -14.36 9.33
CA ARG A 189 -2.08 -14.75 9.79
C ARG A 189 -1.24 -15.11 8.57
N LEU A 190 -0.33 -14.22 8.20
CA LEU A 190 0.55 -14.37 7.05
C LEU A 190 1.79 -15.20 7.43
N PRO A 191 2.36 -15.98 6.51
CA PRO A 191 3.72 -16.49 6.65
C PRO A 191 4.71 -15.33 6.76
N LYS A 192 5.78 -15.47 7.58
CA LYS A 192 6.79 -14.40 7.79
C LYS A 192 7.27 -13.80 6.46
N ILE A 193 7.58 -14.68 5.51
CA ILE A 193 7.99 -14.37 4.15
C ILE A 193 7.20 -15.28 3.21
N PHE A 194 6.68 -14.72 2.12
CA PHE A 194 6.01 -15.49 1.08
C PHE A 194 6.21 -14.82 -0.28
N THR A 195 5.89 -15.53 -1.34
CA THR A 195 6.01 -15.01 -2.71
C THR A 195 4.66 -14.80 -3.35
N ALA A 196 4.56 -13.80 -4.23
CA ALA A 196 3.38 -13.58 -5.04
C ALA A 196 3.75 -13.35 -6.51
N GLU A 197 2.76 -13.49 -7.38
CA GLU A 197 2.87 -13.05 -8.77
C GLU A 197 2.60 -11.54 -8.83
N PRO A 198 3.43 -10.75 -9.55
CA PRO A 198 3.14 -9.35 -9.80
C PRO A 198 1.76 -9.17 -10.45
N GLY A 199 1.04 -8.13 -10.04
CA GLY A 199 -0.29 -7.80 -10.55
C GLY A 199 -1.41 -8.74 -10.09
N ARG A 200 -1.18 -9.61 -9.09
CA ARG A 200 -2.16 -10.59 -8.60
C ARG A 200 -2.54 -10.39 -7.14
N ASP A 201 -3.73 -10.90 -6.79
CA ASP A 201 -4.13 -11.10 -5.40
C ASP A 201 -3.29 -12.21 -4.76
N THR A 202 -2.84 -11.99 -3.52
CA THR A 202 -2.03 -12.96 -2.77
C THR A 202 -2.87 -14.10 -2.17
N GLY A 203 -4.20 -13.99 -2.23
CA GLY A 203 -5.14 -14.88 -1.54
C GLY A 203 -5.36 -14.54 -0.06
N TYR A 204 -4.57 -13.62 0.51
CA TYR A 204 -4.74 -13.14 1.86
C TYR A 204 -5.55 -11.84 1.92
N HIS A 205 -6.17 -11.60 3.06
CA HIS A 205 -7.02 -10.44 3.29
C HIS A 205 -6.67 -9.75 4.61
N CYS A 206 -6.76 -8.43 4.58
CA CYS A 206 -7.03 -7.63 5.75
C CYS A 206 -8.53 -7.37 5.86
N GLN A 207 -8.99 -6.90 7.01
CA GLN A 207 -10.39 -6.59 7.24
C GLN A 207 -10.52 -5.34 8.11
N SER A 208 -11.63 -4.65 7.95
CA SER A 208 -12.07 -3.61 8.88
C SER A 208 -13.55 -3.78 9.19
N LEU A 209 -13.97 -3.30 10.37
CA LEU A 209 -15.35 -3.30 10.77
C LEU A 209 -16.06 -2.12 10.11
N SER A 210 -16.97 -2.42 9.19
CA SER A 210 -17.91 -1.44 8.64
C SER A 210 -19.16 -1.41 9.49
N TRP A 211 -19.83 -0.26 9.49
CA TRP A 211 -21.11 -0.12 10.13
C TRP A 211 -22.00 0.87 9.40
N SER A 212 -23.30 0.65 9.50
CA SER A 212 -24.34 1.59 9.10
C SER A 212 -25.34 1.76 10.24
N CYS A 213 -26.03 2.89 10.28
CA CYS A 213 -27.10 3.13 11.22
C CYS A 213 -28.29 3.76 10.51
N THR A 214 -29.47 3.18 10.71
CA THR A 214 -30.73 3.69 10.19
C THR A 214 -31.73 3.75 11.32
N ASN A 215 -32.24 4.94 11.64
CA ASN A 215 -33.22 5.16 12.73
C ASN A 215 -32.78 4.62 14.11
N GLY A 216 -31.47 4.61 14.39
CA GLY A 216 -30.91 4.10 15.64
C GLY A 216 -30.63 2.59 15.65
N ASP A 217 -31.01 1.87 14.59
CA ASP A 217 -30.63 0.48 14.38
C ASP A 217 -29.27 0.41 13.68
N TYR A 218 -28.32 -0.28 14.31
CA TYR A 218 -26.96 -0.42 13.80
C TYR A 218 -26.74 -1.79 13.18
N ASP A 219 -26.14 -1.79 11.99
CA ASP A 219 -25.64 -2.99 11.32
C ASP A 219 -24.12 -2.96 11.29
N PHE A 220 -23.49 -4.09 11.60
CA PHE A 220 -22.03 -4.23 11.63
C PHE A 220 -21.61 -5.43 10.80
N GLU A 221 -20.61 -5.23 9.96
CA GLU A 221 -20.10 -6.27 9.07
C GLU A 221 -18.58 -6.17 8.97
N TRP A 222 -17.91 -7.32 8.84
CA TRP A 222 -16.52 -7.33 8.42
C TRP A 222 -16.41 -7.07 6.91
N ARG A 223 -15.62 -6.06 6.55
CA ARG A 223 -15.24 -5.78 5.15
C ARG A 223 -13.83 -6.29 4.92
N ASP A 224 -13.72 -7.34 4.11
CA ASP A 224 -12.44 -7.87 3.65
C ASP A 224 -11.83 -6.92 2.59
N VAL A 225 -10.53 -6.75 2.69
CA VAL A 225 -9.66 -5.97 1.81
C VAL A 225 -8.58 -6.92 1.31
N PRO A 226 -8.54 -7.24 0.01
CA PRO A 226 -7.55 -8.16 -0.52
C PRO A 226 -6.16 -7.53 -0.45
N ILE A 227 -5.17 -8.36 -0.15
CA ILE A 227 -3.75 -7.99 -0.22
C ILE A 227 -3.27 -8.33 -1.63
N ARG A 228 -2.77 -7.32 -2.33
CA ARG A 228 -2.26 -7.42 -3.71
C ARG A 228 -0.80 -7.05 -3.77
N VAL A 229 -0.16 -7.53 -4.83
CA VAL A 229 1.13 -7.03 -5.24
C VAL A 229 0.98 -6.43 -6.63
N ASP A 230 1.47 -5.21 -6.84
CA ASP A 230 1.38 -4.56 -8.16
C ASP A 230 2.43 -5.10 -9.15
N GLU A 231 2.48 -4.52 -10.35
CA GLU A 231 3.40 -4.95 -11.43
C GLU A 231 4.89 -4.69 -11.09
N GLU A 232 5.16 -3.78 -10.16
CA GLU A 232 6.51 -3.43 -9.69
C GLU A 232 6.93 -4.25 -8.47
N GLY A 233 5.96 -4.92 -7.85
CA GLY A 233 6.18 -5.82 -6.73
C GLY A 233 5.81 -5.22 -5.37
N GLU A 234 5.27 -3.99 -5.35
CA GLU A 234 4.90 -3.32 -4.12
C GLU A 234 3.59 -3.89 -3.54
N VAL A 235 3.55 -4.00 -2.21
CA VAL A 235 2.36 -4.42 -1.49
C VAL A 235 1.30 -3.32 -1.56
N ARG A 236 0.08 -3.69 -1.94
CA ARG A 236 -1.10 -2.83 -1.92
C ARG A 236 -2.17 -3.44 -1.03
N VAL A 237 -2.59 -2.70 -0.01
CA VAL A 237 -3.69 -3.07 0.89
C VAL A 237 -4.77 -1.99 0.83
N GLY A 238 -5.79 -2.19 0.01
CA GLY A 238 -6.87 -1.21 -0.15
C GLY A 238 -7.25 -0.91 -1.60
N GLY A 239 -8.50 -0.51 -1.81
CA GLY A 239 -9.07 -0.23 -3.12
C GLY A 239 -8.83 1.21 -3.57
N SER A 240 -7.80 1.41 -4.36
CA SER A 240 -7.79 2.41 -5.43
C SER A 240 -6.98 1.84 -6.58
N SER A 241 -7.71 1.30 -7.57
CA SER A 241 -7.26 1.13 -8.95
C SER A 241 -6.98 2.47 -9.60
#